data_AF-A0A7S0L9J0-F1
#
_entry.id   AF-A0A7S0L9J0-F1
#
_cell.length_a   1.000
_cell.length_b   1.000
_cell.length_c   1.000
_cell.angle_alpha   90.00
_cell.angle_beta   90.00
_cell.angle_gamma   90.00
#
_symmetry.space_group_name_H-M   'P 1'
#
loop_
_entity.id
_entity.type
_entity.pdbx_description
1 polymer ?
#
loop_
_entity_poly.entity_id
_entity_poly.type
_entity_poly.pdbx_seq_one_letter_code
_entity_poly.pdbx_strand_id
1 'polypeptide(L)'
;LQKMSSLPLNGAILGMCNPLLDISSEVPMEFLEKYGVTLNNAILAEDKHIPLYEELIAKFPVQYIAGGATLNSIRVAQWMLGVPGSTAYFGAVGEDSFGE
;
A
#
# COMPACT_ATOMS: atom_id res chain seq x y z
N LEU A 1 34.16 -22.71 6.03
CA LEU A 1 32.86 -22.03 5.97
C LEU A 1 31.86 -22.99 5.37
N GLN A 2 31.01 -23.58 6.21
CA GLN A 2 29.98 -24.54 5.81
C GLN A 2 29.03 -23.79 4.86
N LYS A 3 28.91 -24.25 3.60
CA LYS A 3 27.83 -23.79 2.72
C LYS A 3 26.54 -24.16 3.43
N MET A 4 25.83 -23.18 4.01
CA MET A 4 24.43 -23.36 4.37
C MET A 4 23.77 -23.91 3.11
N SER A 5 23.30 -25.15 3.16
CA SER A 5 22.37 -25.65 2.15
C SER A 5 21.22 -24.65 2.13
N SER A 6 21.04 -23.94 1.02
CA SER A 6 19.98 -22.95 0.89
C SER A 6 18.65 -23.65 1.18
N LEU A 7 18.04 -23.35 2.31
CA LEU A 7 16.67 -23.77 2.60
C LEU A 7 15.80 -23.35 1.40
N PRO A 8 14.91 -24.22 0.90
CA PRO A 8 13.98 -23.82 -0.14
C PRO A 8 13.06 -22.75 0.45
N LEU A 9 13.27 -21.49 0.05
CA LEU A 9 12.51 -20.36 0.58
C LEU A 9 11.18 -20.16 -0.14
N ASN A 10 10.88 -20.91 -1.21
CA ASN A 10 9.65 -20.74 -1.99
C ASN A 10 8.41 -20.75 -1.09
N GLY A 11 7.70 -19.62 -1.04
CA GLY A 11 6.51 -19.44 -0.22
C GLY A 11 6.76 -19.51 1.30
N ALA A 12 7.99 -19.30 1.77
CA ALA A 12 8.33 -19.38 3.18
C ALA A 12 7.60 -18.35 4.05
N ILE A 13 7.20 -17.22 3.47
CA ILE A 13 6.39 -16.19 4.13
C ILE A 13 5.13 -15.95 3.32
N LEU A 14 3.97 -16.19 3.92
CA LEU A 14 2.68 -15.81 3.36
C LEU A 14 2.13 -14.58 4.10
N GLY A 15 1.83 -13.52 3.37
CA GLY A 15 1.03 -12.41 3.88
C GLY A 15 -0.39 -12.42 3.31
N MET A 16 -1.34 -11.92 4.09
CA MET A 16 -2.71 -11.73 3.63
C MET A 16 -3.28 -10.46 4.24
N CYS A 17 -3.79 -9.54 3.41
CA CYS A 17 -4.48 -8.34 3.87
C CYS A 17 -5.18 -7.66 2.69
N ASN A 18 -5.58 -6.40 2.90
CA ASN A 18 -6.14 -5.54 1.87
C ASN A 18 -4.99 -4.90 1.08
N PRO A 19 -4.82 -5.24 -0.21
CA PRO A 19 -3.99 -4.45 -1.10
C PRO A 19 -4.71 -3.14 -1.37
N LEU A 20 -3.99 -2.03 -1.27
CA LEU A 20 -4.54 -0.69 -1.46
C LEU A 20 -3.72 0.06 -2.49
N LEU A 21 -4.36 0.98 -3.20
CA LEU A 21 -3.64 2.00 -3.99
C LEU A 21 -3.54 3.27 -3.16
N ASP A 22 -2.32 3.65 -2.80
CA ASP A 22 -2.05 4.90 -2.12
C ASP A 22 -2.05 6.03 -3.16
N ILE A 23 -2.86 7.06 -2.91
CA ILE A 23 -2.87 8.32 -3.67
C ILE A 23 -2.19 9.38 -2.80
N SER A 24 -0.94 9.69 -3.10
CA SER A 24 -0.10 10.57 -2.29
C SER A 24 0.09 11.92 -2.98
N SER A 25 -0.03 13.01 -2.22
CA SER A 25 0.22 14.36 -2.73
C SER A 25 0.62 15.32 -1.60
N GLU A 26 1.32 16.38 -1.98
CA GLU A 26 1.58 17.52 -1.09
C GLU A 26 0.38 18.47 -1.14
N VAL A 27 -0.25 18.71 0.01
CA VAL A 27 -1.46 19.53 0.13
C VAL A 27 -1.30 20.59 1.22
N PRO A 28 -1.99 21.74 1.11
CA PRO A 28 -2.00 22.75 2.15
C PRO A 28 -2.87 22.31 3.35
N MET A 29 -2.63 22.87 4.53
CA MET A 29 -3.31 22.47 5.77
C MET A 29 -4.83 22.64 5.72
N GLU A 30 -5.30 23.68 5.02
CA GLU A 30 -6.71 23.99 4.84
C GLU A 30 -7.46 22.85 4.13
N PHE A 31 -6.77 22.06 3.30
CA PHE A 31 -7.34 20.88 2.65
C PHE A 31 -7.63 19.77 3.67
N LEU A 32 -6.71 19.55 4.62
CA LEU A 32 -6.89 18.56 5.68
C LEU A 32 -8.02 18.98 6.64
N GLU A 33 -8.05 20.26 7.02
CA GLU A 33 -9.09 20.84 7.88
C GLU A 33 -10.49 20.71 7.27
N LYS A 34 -10.62 20.97 5.95
CA LYS A 34 -11.88 20.81 5.21
C LYS A 34 -12.51 19.42 5.40
N TYR A 35 -11.68 18.39 5.45
CA TYR A 35 -12.10 17.00 5.60
C TYR A 35 -12.01 16.47 7.03
N GLY A 36 -11.58 17.30 7.99
CA GLY A 36 -11.41 16.89 9.38
C GLY A 36 -10.29 15.87 9.60
N VAL A 37 -9.27 15.86 8.73
CA VAL A 37 -8.13 14.96 8.81
C VAL A 37 -7.05 15.58 9.71
N THR A 38 -6.73 14.91 10.81
CA THR A 38 -5.67 15.34 11.72
C THR A 38 -4.30 14.86 11.23
N LEU A 39 -3.24 15.65 11.50
CA LEU A 39 -1.87 15.26 11.17
C LEU A 39 -1.47 13.91 11.78
N ASN A 40 -0.71 13.11 11.02
CA ASN A 40 -0.19 11.80 11.42
C ASN A 40 -1.25 10.79 11.87
N ASN A 41 -2.44 10.84 11.28
CA ASN A 41 -3.53 9.92 11.60
C ASN A 41 -3.84 8.98 10.43
N ALA A 42 -4.45 7.85 10.74
CA ALA A 42 -4.93 6.87 9.78
C ALA A 42 -6.38 6.51 10.14
N ILE A 43 -7.32 6.91 9.30
CA ILE A 43 -8.75 6.74 9.53
C ILE A 43 -9.40 5.99 8.36
N LEU A 44 -10.52 5.34 8.63
CA LEU A 44 -11.38 4.83 7.56
C LEU A 44 -12.20 5.98 6.98
N ALA A 45 -12.44 5.93 5.67
CA ALA A 45 -13.30 6.90 5.01
C ALA A 45 -14.73 6.83 5.57
N GLU A 46 -15.34 8.00 5.70
CA GLU A 46 -16.75 8.22 6.03
C GLU A 46 -17.36 8.94 4.82
N ASP A 47 -18.68 9.11 4.76
CA ASP A 47 -19.35 9.75 3.62
C ASP A 47 -18.77 11.14 3.28
N LYS A 48 -18.35 11.90 4.30
CA LYS A 48 -17.71 13.22 4.13
C LYS A 48 -16.35 13.16 3.44
N HIS A 49 -15.67 12.02 3.48
CA HIS A 49 -14.34 11.81 2.89
C HIS A 49 -14.42 11.34 1.43
N ILE A 50 -15.56 10.85 0.95
CA ILE A 50 -15.69 10.30 -0.42
C ILE A 50 -15.28 11.31 -1.51
N PRO A 51 -15.67 12.60 -1.46
CA PRO A 51 -15.26 13.58 -2.47
C PRO A 51 -13.76 13.94 -2.45
N LEU A 52 -13.04 13.56 -1.38
CA LEU A 52 -11.62 13.89 -1.20
C LEU A 52 -10.77 13.33 -2.33
N TYR A 53 -11.00 12.07 -2.74
CA TYR A 53 -10.19 11.38 -3.74
C TYR A 53 -10.21 12.11 -5.10
N GLU A 54 -11.40 12.45 -5.59
CA GLU A 54 -11.56 13.16 -6.86
C GLU A 54 -10.97 14.57 -6.79
N GLU A 55 -11.19 15.29 -5.68
CA GLU A 55 -10.65 16.64 -5.51
C GLU A 55 -9.12 16.63 -5.42
N LEU A 56 -8.54 15.64 -4.76
CA LEU A 56 -7.10 15.46 -4.63
C LEU A 56 -6.44 15.26 -6.00
N ILE A 57 -6.97 14.33 -6.81
CA ILE A 57 -6.47 14.03 -8.16
C ILE A 57 -6.63 15.23 -9.10
N ALA A 58 -7.72 15.99 -8.97
CA ALA A 58 -7.99 17.12 -9.85
C ALA A 58 -7.14 18.36 -9.54
N LYS A 59 -6.80 18.60 -8.26
CA LYS A 59 -6.17 19.85 -7.81
C LYS A 59 -4.67 19.75 -7.59
N PHE A 60 -4.15 18.56 -7.30
CA PHE A 60 -2.76 18.40 -6.87
C PHE A 60 -2.04 17.35 -7.72
N PRO A 61 -0.71 17.48 -7.88
CA PRO A 61 0.09 16.42 -8.48
C PRO A 61 0.05 15.18 -7.57
N VAL A 62 -0.52 14.09 -8.07
CA VAL A 62 -0.64 12.83 -7.31
C VAL A 62 0.39 11.81 -7.74
N GLN A 63 0.88 11.03 -6.78
CA GLN A 63 1.65 9.82 -7.00
C GLN A 63 0.80 8.62 -6.62
N TYR A 64 0.74 7.64 -7.53
CA TYR A 64 0.07 6.37 -7.31
C TYR A 64 1.11 5.33 -6.86
N ILE A 65 0.88 4.73 -5.69
CA ILE A 65 1.82 3.80 -5.06
C ILE A 65 1.07 2.57 -4.60
N ALA A 66 1.53 1.38 -4.98
CA ALA A 66 0.96 0.14 -4.46
C ALA A 66 1.25 0.02 -2.95
N GLY A 67 0.20 0.06 -2.14
CA GLY A 67 0.22 0.17 -0.70
C GLY A 67 -0.58 -0.89 0.03
N GLY A 68 -0.95 -0.59 1.28
CA GLY A 68 -1.50 -1.56 2.22
C GLY A 68 -0.42 -2.17 3.12
N ALA A 69 -0.71 -2.23 4.42
CA ALA A 69 0.30 -2.51 5.46
C ALA A 69 1.05 -3.83 5.21
N THR A 70 0.33 -4.93 5.02
CA THR A 70 0.95 -6.24 4.79
C THR A 70 1.62 -6.34 3.43
N LEU A 71 1.06 -5.72 2.37
CA LEU A 71 1.69 -5.74 1.05
C LEU A 71 3.05 -5.04 1.09
N ASN A 72 3.12 -3.89 1.77
CA ASN A 72 4.36 -3.17 2.00
C ASN A 72 5.40 -4.03 2.74
N SER A 73 5.01 -4.68 3.84
CA SER A 73 5.92 -5.56 4.60
C SER A 73 6.42 -6.76 3.78
N ILE A 74 5.54 -7.43 3.04
CA ILE A 74 5.88 -8.61 2.26
C ILE A 74 6.79 -8.27 1.09
N ARG A 75 6.54 -7.16 0.39
CA ARG A 75 7.39 -6.72 -0.72
C ARG A 75 8.80 -6.34 -0.25
N VAL A 76 8.92 -5.73 0.92
CA VAL A 76 10.23 -5.46 1.54
C VAL A 76 10.91 -6.75 1.99
N ALA A 77 10.19 -7.69 2.60
CA ALA A 77 10.76 -9.00 2.97
C ALA A 77 11.28 -9.75 1.74
N GLN A 78 10.52 -9.77 0.65
CA GLN A 78 10.92 -10.35 -0.63
C GLN A 78 12.19 -9.70 -1.19
N TRP A 79 12.29 -8.38 -1.12
CA TRP A 79 13.48 -7.63 -1.53
C TRP A 79 14.70 -7.97 -0.68
N MET A 80 14.54 -7.98 0.65
CA MET A 80 15.61 -8.28 1.61
C MET A 80 16.11 -9.73 1.48
N LEU A 81 15.22 -10.69 1.19
CA LEU A 81 15.58 -12.09 1.03
C LEU A 81 16.37 -12.34 -0.27
N GLY A 82 16.18 -11.52 -1.30
CA GLY A 82 16.90 -11.63 -2.58
C GLY A 82 16.68 -12.93 -3.36
N VAL A 83 15.80 -13.82 -2.89
CA VAL A 83 15.47 -15.10 -3.53
C VAL A 83 14.05 -15.04 -4.09
N PRO A 84 13.86 -15.07 -5.43
CA PRO A 84 12.55 -14.98 -6.05
C PRO A 84 11.56 -16.02 -5.50
N GLY A 85 10.31 -15.61 -5.30
CA GLY A 85 9.26 -16.49 -4.80
C GLY A 85 9.37 -16.84 -3.32
N SER A 86 10.26 -16.20 -2.55
CA SER A 86 10.38 -16.46 -1.11
C SER A 86 9.16 -16.08 -0.30
N THR A 87 8.34 -15.20 -0.86
CA THR A 87 7.12 -14.70 -0.24
C THR A 87 5.92 -14.91 -1.17
N ALA A 88 4.74 -15.02 -0.58
CA ALA A 88 3.45 -15.04 -1.25
C ALA A 88 2.51 -14.02 -0.58
N TYR A 89 1.51 -13.55 -1.34
CA TYR A 89 0.53 -12.59 -0.84
C TYR A 89 -0.88 -12.95 -1.33
N PHE A 90 -1.87 -12.88 -0.43
CA PHE A 90 -3.29 -12.94 -0.77
C PHE A 90 -3.98 -11.61 -0.43
N GLY A 91 -4.87 -11.19 -1.33
CA GLY A 91 -5.68 -9.99 -1.19
C GLY A 91 -6.79 -9.96 -2.23
N ALA A 92 -7.68 -8.97 -2.12
CA ALA A 92 -8.74 -8.72 -3.08
C ALA A 92 -8.61 -7.30 -3.63
N VAL A 93 -8.69 -7.17 -4.96
CA VAL A 93 -8.73 -5.90 -5.69
C VAL A 93 -10.00 -5.84 -6.54
N GLY A 94 -10.38 -4.63 -6.96
CA GLY A 94 -11.43 -4.44 -7.94
C GLY A 94 -10.99 -4.86 -9.35
N GLU A 95 -11.96 -5.12 -10.23
CA GLU A 95 -11.72 -5.26 -11.67
C GLU A 95 -11.75 -3.86 -12.30
N ASP A 96 -10.68 -3.11 -12.09
CA ASP A 96 -10.53 -1.73 -12.54
C ASP A 96 -9.05 -1.39 -12.79
N SER A 97 -8.79 -0.21 -13.37
CA SER A 97 -7.44 0.24 -13.70
C SER A 97 -6.52 0.47 -12.49
N PHE A 98 -7.07 0.46 -11.26
CA PHE A 98 -6.27 0.53 -10.04
C PHE A 98 -5.85 -0.86 -9.55
N GLY A 99 -6.56 -1.91 -9.98
CA GLY A 99 -6.26 -3.31 -9.68
C GLY A 99 -5.33 -4.02 -10.67
N GLU A 100 -5.16 -3.48 -11.88
CA GLU A 100 -4.22 -3.98 -12.91
C GLU A 100 -2.74 -3.70 -12.55
#